data_AF-A0A7J7ZQI5-F1
#
_entry.id   AF-A0A7J7ZQI5-F1
#
_cell.length_a   1.000
_cell.length_b   1.000
_cell.length_c   1.000
_cell.angle_alpha   90.00
_cell.angle_beta   90.00
_cell.angle_gamma   90.00
#
_symmetry.space_group_name_H-M   'P 1'
#
loop_
_entity.id
_entity.type
_entity.pdbx_description
1 polymer ?
#
loop_
_entity_poly.entity_id
_entity_poly.type
_entity_poly.pdbx_seq_one_letter_code
_entity_poly.pdbx_strand_id
1 'polypeptide(L)'
;MLKSKTFLKKTRAGGVMKIVREHYLRDDIGCGAPGCAACGSAHEGPVLESQPLDRGSSLCPQPHYLLPDTNVLLHQIDVLEDPAIRNVIVLQTVLQEVRNRSAPVYKRIRDVTNNLEKHFYTFTNEHHRETYVEQKQGENSNDRNDRAIRVAAKWYNEHLKKLSADNQLQVIFITNDRKNKEKAIEEGIPAFTCEEYVKSLTDNPELIDRLACLSEEGNEVESGKIIFSEHLPLSKLQQGIKSGTYLQGTFRASRENYLEATVWVHGDAEENKEIIIQGLKNLNRAIHEDIVGVELLPKNQWVAPSSVVLHDEGQNEDDVEKEEERERIV
;
A
#
# COMPACT_ATOMS: atom_id res chain seq x y z
N MET A 1 22.03 22.23 -0.62
CA MET A 1 23.15 21.32 -1.02
C MET A 1 22.70 20.46 -2.19
N LEU A 2 23.59 20.11 -3.11
CA LEU A 2 23.26 19.28 -4.28
C LEU A 2 23.83 17.86 -4.12
N LYS A 3 23.00 16.85 -4.35
CA LYS A 3 23.37 15.43 -4.42
C LYS A 3 22.97 14.85 -5.77
N SER A 4 23.65 13.80 -6.22
CA SER A 4 23.30 13.07 -7.45
C SER A 4 22.75 11.69 -7.10
N LYS A 5 21.49 11.42 -7.43
CA LYS A 5 20.85 10.10 -7.26
C LYS A 5 20.98 9.30 -8.56
N THR A 6 21.63 8.14 -8.50
CA THR A 6 21.81 7.26 -9.66
C THR A 6 21.07 5.95 -9.46
N PHE A 7 20.30 5.50 -10.44
CA PHE A 7 19.61 4.20 -10.40
C PHE A 7 19.53 3.57 -11.78
N LEU A 8 19.37 2.24 -11.83
CA LEU A 8 19.21 1.47 -13.06
C LEU A 8 17.72 1.24 -13.33
N LYS A 9 17.30 1.42 -14.59
CA LYS A 9 15.93 1.17 -15.03
C LYS A 9 15.95 0.24 -16.24
N LYS A 10 15.06 -0.77 -16.24
CA LYS A 10 14.77 -1.59 -17.43
C LYS A 10 13.81 -0.83 -18.34
N THR A 11 14.09 -0.80 -19.64
CA THR A 11 13.20 -0.19 -20.64
C THR A 11 12.09 -1.15 -21.06
N ARG A 12 11.02 -0.62 -21.66
CA ARG A 12 9.94 -1.45 -22.22
C ARG A 12 10.45 -2.43 -23.30
N ALA A 13 11.57 -2.12 -23.96
CA ALA A 13 12.24 -2.98 -24.94
C ALA A 13 13.25 -3.98 -24.34
N GLY A 14 13.31 -4.11 -23.00
CA GLY A 14 14.20 -5.07 -22.32
C GLY A 14 15.66 -4.60 -22.15
N GLY A 15 16.00 -3.38 -22.57
CA GLY A 15 17.32 -2.79 -22.33
C GLY A 15 17.51 -2.32 -20.90
N VAL A 16 18.75 -2.15 -20.44
CA VAL A 16 19.08 -1.59 -19.11
C VAL A 16 19.75 -0.24 -19.29
N MET A 17 19.20 0.79 -18.62
CA MET A 17 19.72 2.16 -18.67
C MET A 17 20.05 2.69 -17.28
N LYS A 18 21.13 3.48 -17.17
CA LYS A 18 21.48 4.22 -15.95
C LYS A 18 20.87 5.62 -16.02
N ILE A 19 20.07 5.96 -15.02
CA ILE A 19 19.48 7.28 -14.85
C ILE A 19 20.24 8.01 -13.75
N VAL A 20 20.62 9.25 -14.02
CA VAL A 20 21.25 10.17 -13.06
C VAL A 20 20.32 11.36 -12.89
N ARG A 21 19.91 11.65 -11.65
CA ARG A 21 19.06 12.79 -11.32
C ARG A 21 19.75 13.66 -10.27
N GLU A 22 19.61 14.96 -10.43
CA GLU A 22 19.96 15.92 -9.39
C GLU A 22 18.94 15.87 -8.25
N HIS A 23 19.43 15.96 -7.03
CA HIS A 23 18.63 15.92 -5.82
C HIS A 23 19.03 17.09 -4.92
N TYR A 24 18.15 18.07 -4.83
CA TYR A 24 18.37 19.30 -4.07
C TYR A 24 17.95 19.10 -2.62
N LEU A 25 18.86 19.40 -1.70
CA LEU A 25 18.64 19.42 -0.26
C LEU A 25 18.50 20.87 0.21
N ARG A 26 17.37 21.13 0.84
CA ARG A 26 16.84 22.39 1.32
C ARG A 26 16.84 22.43 2.84
N ASP A 27 16.88 23.63 3.39
CA ASP A 27 16.78 23.93 4.83
C ASP A 27 15.62 24.87 5.16
N ASP A 28 14.82 25.25 4.16
CA ASP A 28 13.63 26.09 4.26
C ASP A 28 12.32 25.26 4.24
N ILE A 29 12.40 23.97 4.57
CA ILE A 29 11.21 23.11 4.68
C ILE A 29 10.66 23.23 6.10
N GLY A 30 9.43 23.73 6.22
CA GLY A 30 8.76 23.88 7.51
C GLY A 30 8.45 22.53 8.19
N CYS A 31 8.33 22.56 9.52
CA CYS A 31 7.93 21.37 10.30
C CYS A 31 6.41 21.20 10.40
N GLY A 32 5.62 22.19 9.95
CA GLY A 32 4.16 22.21 10.06
C GLY A 32 3.61 22.64 11.43
N ALA A 33 4.45 22.70 12.47
CA ALA A 33 4.05 23.10 13.81
C ALA A 33 3.98 24.65 13.93
N PRO A 34 2.85 25.20 14.41
CA PRO A 34 2.69 26.64 14.55
C PRO A 34 3.58 27.19 15.66
N GLY A 35 4.22 28.33 15.41
CA GLY A 35 5.10 28.98 16.39
C GLY A 35 6.54 28.46 16.40
N CYS A 36 6.95 27.64 15.43
CA CYS A 36 8.35 27.26 15.28
C CYS A 36 9.21 28.42 14.78
N ALA A 37 9.96 29.05 15.69
CA ALA A 37 10.88 30.14 15.34
C ALA A 37 12.01 29.71 14.39
N ALA A 38 12.44 28.44 14.44
CA ALA A 38 13.51 27.91 13.60
C ALA A 38 13.06 27.66 12.14
N CYS A 39 11.78 27.33 11.93
CA CYS A 39 11.20 27.10 10.61
C CYS A 39 10.63 28.38 9.97
N GLY A 40 10.54 29.48 10.72
CA GLY A 40 10.05 30.76 10.24
C GLY A 40 8.60 30.71 9.74
N SER A 41 8.27 31.57 8.78
CA SER A 41 6.95 31.63 8.13
C SER A 41 6.82 30.67 6.94
N ALA A 42 7.61 29.60 6.88
CA ALA A 42 7.57 28.60 5.81
C ALA A 42 6.32 27.69 5.93
N HIS A 43 5.15 28.31 6.05
CA HIS A 43 3.85 27.71 6.31
C HIS A 43 2.83 28.25 5.30
N GLU A 44 2.96 27.85 4.03
CA GLU A 44 1.87 27.97 3.07
C GLU A 44 1.16 26.62 2.99
N GLY A 45 -0.05 26.50 3.56
CA GLY A 45 -0.87 25.28 3.49
C GLY A 45 -1.40 24.76 4.84
N PRO A 46 -1.88 23.49 4.88
CA PRO A 46 -2.37 22.87 6.11
C PRO A 46 -1.25 22.86 7.16
N VAL A 47 -1.60 23.21 8.39
CA VAL A 47 -0.69 23.27 9.54
C VAL A 47 -1.22 22.39 10.66
N LEU A 48 -0.30 21.87 11.47
CA LEU A 48 -0.61 21.12 12.68
C LEU A 48 -1.20 22.07 13.74
N GLU A 49 -1.90 21.53 14.73
CA GLU A 49 -2.36 22.31 15.87
C GLU A 49 -1.21 22.55 16.86
N SER A 50 -1.20 23.70 17.53
CA SER A 50 -0.18 24.05 18.55
C SER A 50 -0.26 23.19 19.81
N GLN A 51 -1.44 22.70 20.12
CA GLN A 51 -1.73 21.85 21.27
C GLN A 51 -2.76 20.79 20.83
N PRO A 52 -2.31 19.68 20.22
CA PRO A 52 -3.18 18.55 19.94
C PRO A 52 -3.69 18.00 21.29
N LEU A 53 -4.97 18.21 21.58
CA LEU A 53 -5.64 17.49 22.65
C LEU A 53 -6.22 16.21 22.07
N ASP A 54 -5.39 15.18 21.95
CA ASP A 54 -5.90 13.82 21.83
C ASP A 54 -6.46 13.44 23.20
N ARG A 55 -7.76 13.70 23.36
CA ARG A 55 -8.49 13.45 24.60
C ARG A 55 -8.52 11.94 24.81
N GLY A 56 -7.76 11.45 25.80
CA GLY A 56 -7.92 10.10 26.34
C GLY A 56 -7.01 8.98 25.81
N SER A 57 -5.78 9.26 25.34
CA SER A 57 -4.80 8.15 25.18
C SER A 57 -4.20 7.77 26.54
N SER A 58 -4.41 6.52 26.96
CA SER A 58 -3.80 5.95 28.17
C SER A 58 -2.29 5.69 28.02
N LEU A 59 -1.81 5.42 26.80
CA LEU A 59 -0.40 5.18 26.51
C LEU A 59 0.40 6.48 26.44
N CYS A 60 -0.19 7.53 25.84
CA CYS A 60 0.46 8.81 25.61
C CYS A 60 -0.43 9.96 26.09
N PRO A 61 -0.40 10.27 27.40
CA PRO A 61 -1.26 11.31 27.98
C PRO A 61 -0.80 12.74 27.63
N GLN A 62 0.40 12.88 27.06
CA GLN A 62 0.93 14.17 26.62
C GLN A 62 0.46 14.50 25.20
N PRO A 63 0.32 15.80 24.85
CA PRO A 63 0.06 16.23 23.49
C PRO A 63 1.07 15.64 22.50
N HIS A 64 0.61 15.01 21.43
CA HIS A 64 1.49 14.36 20.48
C HIS A 64 1.02 14.50 19.03
N TYR A 65 1.96 14.30 18.10
CA TYR A 65 1.67 14.13 16.68
C TYR A 65 1.92 12.69 16.27
N LEU A 66 1.17 12.21 15.30
CA LEU A 66 1.32 10.86 14.76
C LEU A 66 2.15 10.88 13.49
N LEU A 67 3.09 9.95 13.38
CA LEU A 67 3.88 9.73 12.17
C LEU A 67 3.73 8.26 11.77
N PRO A 68 2.78 7.93 10.86
CA PRO A 68 2.57 6.57 10.40
C PRO A 68 3.63 6.12 9.38
N ASP A 69 3.90 4.82 9.36
CA ASP A 69 4.65 4.16 8.29
C ASP A 69 3.79 3.91 7.03
N THR A 70 4.42 3.34 5.99
CA THR A 70 3.73 3.00 4.74
C THR A 70 2.66 1.93 4.91
N ASN A 71 2.90 0.89 5.72
CA ASN A 71 1.97 -0.22 5.88
C ASN A 71 0.70 0.21 6.61
N VAL A 72 0.82 1.12 7.58
CA VAL A 72 -0.28 1.75 8.29
C VAL A 72 -1.14 2.54 7.31
N LEU A 73 -0.54 3.35 6.43
CA LEU A 73 -1.33 4.07 5.41
C LEU A 73 -2.02 3.12 4.42
N LEU A 74 -1.39 2.00 4.04
CA LEU A 74 -1.97 1.05 3.08
C LEU A 74 -3.12 0.24 3.66
N HIS A 75 -3.01 -0.16 4.92
CA HIS A 75 -3.90 -1.16 5.51
C HIS A 75 -4.86 -0.60 6.56
N GLN A 76 -4.61 0.60 7.08
CA GLN A 76 -5.39 1.21 8.17
C GLN A 76 -5.87 2.62 7.80
N ILE A 77 -6.08 2.89 6.51
CA ILE A 77 -6.56 4.20 6.03
C ILE A 77 -7.91 4.57 6.63
N ASP A 78 -8.80 3.60 6.87
CA ASP A 78 -10.13 3.84 7.44
C ASP A 78 -10.07 4.37 8.89
N VAL A 79 -9.04 3.96 9.65
CA VAL A 79 -8.76 4.49 11.00
C VAL A 79 -8.26 5.94 10.90
N LEU A 80 -7.40 6.23 9.94
CA LEU A 80 -6.85 7.59 9.74
C LEU A 80 -7.88 8.55 9.14
N GLU A 81 -8.88 8.04 8.43
CA GLU A 81 -10.02 8.79 7.90
C GLU A 81 -11.07 9.12 8.96
N ASP A 82 -11.06 8.46 10.11
CA ASP A 82 -11.95 8.80 11.20
C ASP A 82 -11.67 10.22 11.77
N PRO A 83 -12.69 11.04 12.06
CA PRO A 83 -12.52 12.39 12.60
C PRO A 83 -11.90 12.45 14.01
N ALA A 84 -11.85 11.33 14.73
CA ALA A 84 -11.16 11.23 16.02
C ALA A 84 -9.64 11.35 15.88
N ILE A 85 -9.06 10.94 14.75
CA ILE A 85 -7.63 11.05 14.50
C ILE A 85 -7.31 12.38 13.81
N ARG A 86 -6.43 13.17 14.44
CA ARG A 86 -5.99 14.48 13.97
C ARG A 86 -4.47 14.61 14.11
N ASN A 87 -3.92 15.67 13.54
CA ASN A 87 -2.51 16.06 13.71
C ASN A 87 -1.50 14.97 13.30
N VAL A 88 -1.66 14.52 12.06
CA VAL A 88 -0.83 13.45 11.47
C VAL A 88 0.20 14.04 10.52
N ILE A 89 1.46 13.64 10.70
CA ILE A 89 2.59 14.00 9.83
C ILE A 89 2.80 12.87 8.83
N VAL A 90 2.56 13.15 7.55
CA VAL A 90 2.79 12.22 6.45
C VAL A 90 4.12 12.56 5.78
N LEU A 91 5.04 11.59 5.74
CA LEU A 91 6.34 11.79 5.08
C LEU A 91 6.23 11.62 3.56
N GLN A 92 7.04 12.38 2.81
CA GLN A 92 7.13 12.24 1.35
C GLN A 92 7.55 10.83 0.92
N THR A 93 8.48 10.19 1.65
CA THR A 93 8.87 8.79 1.36
C THR A 93 7.70 7.83 1.45
N VAL A 94 6.89 7.98 2.50
CA VAL A 94 5.71 7.15 2.76
C VAL A 94 4.68 7.38 1.66
N LEU A 95 4.39 8.65 1.36
CA LEU A 95 3.40 9.03 0.35
C LEU A 95 3.78 8.52 -1.06
N GLN A 96 5.06 8.58 -1.43
CA GLN A 96 5.54 8.07 -2.71
C GLN A 96 5.43 6.54 -2.79
N GLU A 97 5.66 5.83 -1.69
CA GLU A 97 5.54 4.38 -1.67
C GLU A 97 4.09 3.93 -1.75
N VAL A 98 3.18 4.62 -1.05
CA VAL A 98 1.74 4.39 -1.18
C VAL A 98 1.27 4.62 -2.62
N ARG A 99 1.69 5.72 -3.26
CA ARG A 99 1.37 6.00 -4.68
C ARG A 99 1.77 4.86 -5.61
N ASN A 100 2.95 4.28 -5.38
CA ASN A 100 3.46 3.20 -6.22
C ASN A 100 2.77 1.85 -5.97
N ARG A 101 2.18 1.64 -4.78
CA ARG A 101 1.53 0.38 -4.38
C ARG A 101 0.02 0.40 -4.57
N SER A 102 -0.64 1.51 -4.30
CA SER A 102 -2.09 1.67 -4.40
C SER A 102 -2.48 3.13 -4.68
N ALA A 103 -2.82 3.42 -5.93
CA ALA A 103 -3.31 4.73 -6.34
C ALA A 103 -4.62 5.14 -5.64
N PRO A 104 -5.60 4.24 -5.41
CA PRO A 104 -6.81 4.58 -4.64
C PRO A 104 -6.50 5.08 -3.23
N VAL A 105 -5.61 4.39 -2.51
CA VAL A 105 -5.22 4.80 -1.14
C VAL A 105 -4.46 6.13 -1.17
N TYR A 106 -3.56 6.33 -2.15
CA TYR A 106 -2.89 7.62 -2.34
C TYR A 106 -3.88 8.77 -2.56
N LYS A 107 -4.90 8.57 -3.41
CA LYS A 107 -5.96 9.55 -3.63
C LYS A 107 -6.72 9.87 -2.34
N ARG A 108 -7.12 8.85 -1.58
CA ARG A 108 -7.77 9.02 -0.27
C ARG A 108 -6.91 9.84 0.70
N ILE A 109 -5.61 9.56 0.81
CA ILE A 109 -4.69 10.33 1.65
C ILE A 109 -4.57 11.79 1.18
N ARG A 110 -4.56 12.02 -0.14
CA ARG A 110 -4.58 13.38 -0.70
C ARG A 110 -5.85 14.12 -0.34
N ASP A 111 -7.01 13.48 -0.44
CA ASP A 111 -8.30 14.05 -0.05
C ASP A 111 -8.33 14.39 1.45
N VAL A 112 -7.77 13.52 2.30
CA VAL A 112 -7.60 13.78 3.74
C VAL A 112 -6.65 14.96 4.01
N THR A 113 -5.54 15.06 3.27
CA THR A 113 -4.57 16.15 3.41
C THR A 113 -5.16 17.51 2.97
N ASN A 114 -6.09 17.50 2.02
CA ASN A 114 -6.81 18.69 1.58
C ASN A 114 -7.87 19.14 2.61
N ASN A 115 -8.26 18.28 3.54
CA ASN A 115 -9.17 18.63 4.62
C ASN A 115 -8.41 19.32 5.77
N LEU A 116 -8.60 20.64 5.88
CA LEU A 116 -7.93 21.47 6.88
C LEU A 116 -8.31 21.13 8.33
N GLU A 117 -9.49 20.56 8.58
CA GLU A 117 -9.95 20.23 9.94
C GLU A 117 -9.21 19.04 10.56
N LYS A 118 -8.63 18.18 9.72
CA LYS A 118 -7.92 16.98 10.19
C LYS A 118 -6.46 17.24 10.53
N HIS A 119 -5.90 18.37 10.09
CA HIS A 119 -4.50 18.74 10.33
C HIS A 119 -3.50 17.67 9.86
N PHE A 120 -3.68 17.16 8.64
CA PHE A 120 -2.71 16.28 8.00
C PHE A 120 -1.64 17.14 7.31
N TYR A 121 -0.39 16.99 7.75
CA TYR A 121 0.74 17.76 7.24
C TYR A 121 1.69 16.87 6.45
N THR A 122 2.04 17.28 5.23
CA THR A 122 3.04 16.56 4.42
C THR A 122 4.43 17.16 4.65
N PHE A 123 5.36 16.34 5.14
CA PHE A 123 6.76 16.74 5.33
C PHE A 123 7.67 16.15 4.25
N THR A 124 8.41 17.01 3.54
CA THR A 124 9.30 16.64 2.43
C THR A 124 10.68 16.19 2.92
N ASN A 125 10.71 15.08 3.66
CA ASN A 125 11.93 14.53 4.27
C ASN A 125 13.05 14.21 3.26
N GLU A 126 12.72 13.84 2.02
CA GLU A 126 13.74 13.59 1.01
C GLU A 126 14.50 14.85 0.61
N HIS A 127 13.84 16.01 0.60
CA HIS A 127 14.48 17.27 0.22
C HIS A 127 15.01 18.04 1.41
N HIS A 128 14.85 17.56 2.65
CA HIS A 128 15.32 18.26 3.83
C HIS A 128 16.74 17.81 4.22
N ARG A 129 17.63 18.78 4.45
CA ARG A 129 19.08 18.55 4.65
C ARG A 129 19.39 17.59 5.80
N GLU A 130 18.66 17.66 6.90
CA GLU A 130 18.98 16.91 8.13
C GLU A 130 18.30 15.54 8.19
N THR A 131 17.22 15.35 7.44
CA THR A 131 16.44 14.09 7.45
C THR A 131 16.69 13.23 6.22
N TYR A 132 17.35 13.77 5.19
CA TYR A 132 17.75 13.01 4.01
C TYR A 132 18.75 11.90 4.35
N VAL A 133 18.48 10.71 3.84
CA VAL A 133 19.34 9.55 4.00
C VAL A 133 19.78 8.96 2.66
N GLU A 134 21.08 8.73 2.53
CA GLU A 134 21.67 7.99 1.40
C GLU A 134 21.51 6.49 1.60
N GLN A 135 21.37 5.73 0.50
CA GLN A 135 21.30 4.27 0.54
C GLN A 135 22.66 3.67 0.85
N LYS A 136 22.74 2.79 1.86
CA LYS A 136 23.98 2.10 2.22
C LYS A 136 24.26 0.94 1.26
N GLN A 137 25.53 0.55 1.14
CA GLN A 137 25.89 -0.63 0.35
C GLN A 137 25.26 -1.89 0.97
N GLY A 138 24.57 -2.69 0.14
CA GLY A 138 23.87 -3.91 0.58
C GLY A 138 22.50 -3.67 1.24
N GLU A 139 22.08 -2.42 1.42
CA GLU A 139 20.75 -2.07 1.95
C GLU A 139 19.70 -2.08 0.84
N ASN A 140 18.55 -2.72 1.07
CA ASN A 140 17.45 -2.71 0.11
C ASN A 140 16.70 -1.35 0.16
N SER A 141 15.81 -1.10 -0.80
CA SER A 141 15.05 0.17 -0.84
C SER A 141 14.08 0.32 0.35
N ASN A 142 13.52 -0.77 0.86
CA ASN A 142 12.60 -0.79 1.99
C ASN A 142 13.31 -0.43 3.30
N ASP A 143 14.42 -1.09 3.61
CA ASP A 143 15.27 -0.82 4.78
C ASP A 143 15.75 0.64 4.81
N ARG A 144 16.07 1.18 3.63
CA ARG A 144 16.44 2.59 3.46
C ARG A 144 15.25 3.52 3.77
N ASN A 145 14.05 3.19 3.29
CA ASN A 145 12.84 3.97 3.56
C ASN A 145 12.47 3.91 5.04
N ASP A 146 12.48 2.73 5.66
CA ASP A 146 12.25 2.56 7.11
C ASP A 146 13.22 3.41 7.93
N ARG A 147 14.49 3.41 7.53
CA ARG A 147 15.51 4.26 8.16
C ARG A 147 15.25 5.76 7.92
N ALA A 148 14.80 6.15 6.73
CA ALA A 148 14.43 7.54 6.45
C ALA A 148 13.28 8.01 7.37
N ILE A 149 12.30 7.14 7.60
CA ILE A 149 11.16 7.40 8.48
C ILE A 149 11.64 7.55 9.93
N ARG A 150 12.47 6.63 10.43
CA ARG A 150 13.05 6.73 11.79
C ARG A 150 13.90 7.98 11.99
N VAL A 151 14.74 8.34 11.01
CA VAL A 151 15.55 9.57 11.06
C VAL A 151 14.65 10.81 11.10
N ALA A 152 13.57 10.84 10.32
CA ALA A 152 12.60 11.93 10.37
C ALA A 152 11.88 12.00 11.73
N ALA A 153 11.43 10.88 12.28
CA ALA A 153 10.78 10.83 13.60
C ALA A 153 11.71 11.29 14.72
N LYS A 154 12.99 10.90 14.66
CA LYS A 154 14.02 11.35 15.60
C LYS A 154 14.26 12.86 15.48
N TRP A 155 14.44 13.35 14.26
CA TRP A 155 14.62 14.78 13.99
C TRP A 155 13.45 15.60 14.53
N TYR A 156 12.22 15.15 14.29
CA TYR A 156 11.01 15.81 14.78
C TYR A 156 10.98 15.90 16.32
N ASN A 157 11.28 14.80 17.02
CA ASN A 157 11.35 14.80 18.47
C ASN A 157 12.46 15.71 19.01
N GLU A 158 13.63 15.77 18.37
CA GLU A 158 14.71 16.69 18.76
C GLU A 158 14.38 18.16 18.45
N HIS A 159 13.69 18.40 17.34
CA HIS A 159 13.28 19.73 16.88
C HIS A 159 12.19 20.33 17.78
N LEU A 160 11.15 19.55 18.10
CA LEU A 160 10.05 20.00 18.97
C LEU A 160 10.52 20.22 20.41
N LYS A 161 11.45 19.42 20.93
CA LYS A 161 12.08 19.65 22.24
C LYS A 161 12.79 21.01 22.35
N LYS A 162 13.36 21.50 21.25
CA LYS A 162 14.04 22.82 21.21
C LYS A 162 13.06 23.99 21.14
N LEU A 163 11.83 23.75 20.68
CA LEU A 163 10.84 24.79 20.40
C LEU A 163 10.26 25.39 21.70
N SER A 164 10.08 24.58 22.74
CA SER A 164 9.66 25.06 24.07
C SER A 164 10.10 24.07 25.15
N ALA A 165 10.85 24.56 26.14
CA ALA A 165 11.25 23.75 27.31
C ALA A 165 10.06 23.30 28.18
N ASP A 166 8.93 24.03 28.10
CA ASP A 166 7.69 23.74 28.82
C ASP A 166 6.66 22.93 28.00
N ASN A 167 6.86 22.80 26.68
CA ASN A 167 5.87 22.16 25.81
C ASN A 167 6.22 20.68 25.63
N GLN A 168 5.37 19.81 26.17
CA GLN A 168 5.54 18.36 26.18
C GLN A 168 5.12 17.71 24.84
N LEU A 169 5.26 18.43 23.72
CA LEU A 169 4.89 17.90 22.40
C LEU A 169 5.89 16.82 21.98
N GLN A 170 5.36 15.66 21.65
CA GLN A 170 6.15 14.53 21.17
C GLN A 170 5.60 14.01 19.84
N VAL A 171 6.46 13.39 19.04
CA VAL A 171 6.06 12.72 17.80
C VAL A 171 6.15 11.23 18.02
N ILE A 172 5.00 10.56 17.87
CA ILE A 172 4.86 9.12 18.02
C ILE A 172 4.96 8.46 16.67
N PHE A 173 5.87 7.51 16.55
CA PHE A 173 6.02 6.69 15.36
C PHE A 173 5.02 5.52 15.41
N ILE A 174 4.17 5.39 14.39
CA ILE A 174 3.18 4.31 14.30
C ILE A 174 3.58 3.36 13.18
N THR A 175 3.82 2.09 13.54
CA THR A 175 4.25 1.06 12.59
C THR A 175 3.67 -0.29 12.94
N ASN A 176 3.23 -1.04 11.92
CA ASN A 176 2.82 -2.43 12.10
C ASN A 176 3.97 -3.42 11.87
N ASP A 177 5.16 -2.96 11.47
CA ASP A 177 6.37 -3.80 11.40
C ASP A 177 7.05 -3.85 12.77
N ARG A 178 7.02 -5.05 13.39
CA ARG A 178 7.67 -5.33 14.67
C ARG A 178 9.17 -5.00 14.66
N LYS A 179 9.89 -5.30 13.57
CA LYS A 179 11.34 -5.03 13.48
C LYS A 179 11.61 -3.53 13.42
N ASN A 180 10.75 -2.78 12.74
CA ASN A 180 10.89 -1.34 12.65
C ASN A 180 10.58 -0.67 13.99
N LYS A 181 9.55 -1.16 14.70
CA LYS A 181 9.22 -0.75 16.07
C LYS A 181 10.38 -1.00 17.04
N GLU A 182 10.93 -2.22 17.07
CA GLU A 182 12.04 -2.58 17.96
C GLU A 182 13.26 -1.66 17.74
N LYS A 183 13.65 -1.44 16.48
CA LYS A 183 14.74 -0.51 16.14
C LYS A 183 14.43 0.94 16.52
N ALA A 184 13.19 1.40 16.35
CA ALA A 184 12.80 2.74 16.74
C ALA A 184 12.94 2.95 18.25
N ILE A 185 12.55 1.96 19.06
CA ILE A 185 12.69 1.98 20.51
C ILE A 185 14.17 2.00 20.91
N GLU A 186 15.02 1.18 20.28
CA GLU A 186 16.48 1.18 20.49
C GLU A 186 17.12 2.54 20.15
N GLU A 187 16.60 3.23 19.13
CA GLU A 187 17.04 4.57 18.72
C GLU A 187 16.47 5.70 19.61
N GLY A 188 15.62 5.37 20.59
CA GLY A 188 15.02 6.32 21.54
C GLY A 188 13.79 7.06 21.00
N ILE A 189 13.12 6.52 19.99
CA ILE A 189 11.92 7.07 19.37
C ILE A 189 10.68 6.36 19.97
N PRO A 190 9.67 7.09 20.47
CA PRO A 190 8.44 6.46 20.96
C PRO A 190 7.70 5.83 19.77
N ALA A 191 7.52 4.51 19.82
CA ALA A 191 6.94 3.75 18.72
C ALA A 191 5.90 2.73 19.19
N PHE A 192 4.74 2.69 18.54
CA PHE A 192 3.64 1.78 18.84
C PHE A 192 3.07 1.17 17.56
N THR A 193 2.36 0.05 17.70
CA THR A 193 1.53 -0.47 16.60
C THR A 193 0.23 0.33 16.50
N CYS A 194 -0.42 0.29 15.33
CA CYS A 194 -1.75 0.90 15.19
C CYS A 194 -2.73 0.32 16.21
N GLU A 195 -2.69 -0.99 16.41
CA GLU A 195 -3.58 -1.68 17.35
C GLU A 195 -3.36 -1.20 18.78
N GLU A 196 -2.12 -1.10 19.24
CA GLU A 196 -1.79 -0.59 20.58
C GLU A 196 -2.26 0.85 20.75
N TYR A 197 -2.00 1.70 19.75
CA TYR A 197 -2.38 3.11 19.80
C TYR A 197 -3.90 3.29 19.83
N VAL A 198 -4.64 2.61 18.95
CA VAL A 198 -6.11 2.69 18.89
C VAL A 198 -6.75 2.16 20.17
N LYS A 199 -6.27 1.03 20.71
CA LYS A 199 -6.77 0.50 22.00
C LYS A 199 -6.52 1.44 23.17
N SER A 200 -5.50 2.30 23.06
CA SER A 200 -5.19 3.25 24.11
C SER A 200 -6.17 4.42 24.18
N LEU A 201 -6.89 4.70 23.10
CA LEU A 201 -7.86 5.79 22.98
C LEU A 201 -9.18 5.38 23.64
N THR A 202 -9.37 5.78 24.91
CA THR A 202 -10.55 5.39 25.68
C THR A 202 -11.84 6.07 25.22
N ASP A 203 -11.72 7.21 24.55
CA ASP A 203 -12.85 8.07 24.22
C ASP A 203 -13.59 7.63 22.94
N ASN A 204 -12.94 6.82 22.08
CA ASN A 204 -13.48 6.40 20.79
C ASN A 204 -13.34 4.87 20.58
N PRO A 205 -14.12 4.05 21.30
CA PRO A 205 -14.04 2.58 21.19
C PRO A 205 -14.41 2.06 19.79
N GLU A 206 -15.20 2.83 19.03
CA GLU A 206 -15.61 2.48 17.65
C GLU A 206 -14.43 2.40 16.66
N LEU A 207 -13.27 3.00 16.99
CA LEU A 207 -12.07 2.92 16.15
C LEU A 207 -11.52 1.49 16.09
N ILE A 208 -11.77 0.67 17.12
CA ILE A 208 -11.32 -0.72 17.16
C ILE A 208 -12.05 -1.53 16.07
N ASP A 209 -13.35 -1.25 15.85
CA ASP A 209 -14.15 -1.94 14.84
C ASP A 209 -13.74 -1.57 13.41
N ARG A 210 -13.05 -0.43 13.23
CA ARG A 210 -12.49 0.02 11.94
C ARG A 210 -11.06 -0.44 11.71
N LEU A 211 -10.40 -1.00 12.72
CA LEU A 211 -9.06 -1.53 12.58
C LEU A 211 -9.13 -2.76 11.68
N ALA A 212 -8.44 -2.72 10.54
CA ALA A 212 -8.37 -3.87 9.67
C ALA A 212 -7.65 -5.01 10.41
N CYS A 213 -8.33 -6.14 10.58
CA CYS A 213 -7.73 -7.37 11.05
C CYS A 213 -6.77 -7.88 9.98
N LEU A 214 -5.49 -7.51 10.10
CA LEU A 214 -4.40 -8.17 9.39
C LEU A 214 -4.15 -9.51 10.09
N SER A 215 -5.08 -10.46 9.98
CA SER A 215 -4.79 -11.82 10.39
C SER A 215 -3.61 -12.33 9.55
N GLU A 216 -2.55 -12.81 10.19
CA GLU A 216 -1.46 -13.53 9.52
C GLU A 216 -1.96 -14.83 8.85
N GLU A 217 -3.23 -15.18 9.03
CA GLU A 217 -3.90 -16.32 8.44
C GLU A 217 -4.92 -15.86 7.38
N GLY A 218 -4.56 -16.07 6.10
CA GLY A 218 -5.42 -16.84 5.20
C GLY A 218 -6.45 -16.11 4.34
N ASN A 219 -6.62 -14.79 4.44
CA ASN A 219 -7.33 -14.02 3.40
C ASN A 219 -6.30 -13.24 2.57
N GLU A 220 -5.41 -13.99 1.92
CA GLU A 220 -4.85 -13.54 0.65
C GLU A 220 -6.03 -13.40 -0.32
N VAL A 221 -6.73 -12.27 -0.27
CA VAL A 221 -7.17 -11.67 -1.54
C VAL A 221 -5.84 -11.49 -2.27
N GLU A 222 -5.55 -12.41 -3.20
CA GLU A 222 -4.29 -12.60 -3.92
C GLU A 222 -3.81 -11.28 -4.54
N SER A 223 -3.26 -10.40 -3.71
CA SER A 223 -2.61 -9.15 -4.09
C SER A 223 -1.17 -9.40 -4.54
N GLY A 224 -0.68 -10.62 -4.35
CA GLY A 224 0.46 -11.15 -5.07
C GLY A 224 0.06 -11.37 -6.53
N LYS A 225 0.80 -10.77 -7.47
CA LYS A 225 0.65 -10.99 -8.92
C LYS A 225 0.44 -12.47 -9.20
N ILE A 226 -0.77 -12.86 -9.60
CA ILE A 226 -1.09 -14.25 -9.91
C ILE A 226 -0.25 -14.66 -11.11
N ILE A 227 0.64 -15.62 -10.89
CA ILE A 227 1.46 -16.20 -11.96
C ILE A 227 0.64 -17.32 -12.59
N PHE A 228 0.15 -17.09 -13.81
CA PHE A 228 -0.56 -18.09 -14.59
C PHE A 228 0.37 -19.20 -15.05
N SER A 229 -0.16 -20.43 -15.07
CA SER A 229 0.55 -21.60 -15.61
C SER A 229 0.82 -21.44 -17.11
N GLU A 230 1.96 -21.94 -17.56
CA GLU A 230 2.32 -21.95 -18.98
C GLU A 230 1.33 -22.79 -19.79
N HIS A 231 0.98 -22.33 -21.00
CA HIS A 231 0.17 -23.11 -21.92
C HIS A 231 1.01 -24.20 -22.58
N LEU A 232 0.43 -25.39 -22.69
CA LEU A 232 1.05 -26.48 -23.43
C LEU A 232 1.12 -26.13 -24.92
N PRO A 233 2.17 -26.59 -25.64
CA PRO A 233 2.24 -26.42 -27.09
C PRO A 233 1.12 -27.22 -27.77
N LEU A 234 0.65 -26.72 -28.92
CA LEU A 234 -0.47 -27.29 -29.67
C LEU A 234 -0.31 -28.79 -29.96
N SER A 235 0.91 -29.25 -30.20
CA SER A 235 1.21 -30.67 -30.46
C SER A 235 0.84 -31.58 -29.28
N LYS A 236 1.15 -31.17 -28.05
CA LYS A 236 0.80 -31.92 -26.84
C LYS A 236 -0.69 -31.86 -26.55
N LEU A 237 -1.33 -30.71 -26.77
CA LEU A 237 -2.78 -30.55 -26.62
C LEU A 237 -3.54 -31.49 -27.57
N GLN A 238 -3.19 -31.49 -28.86
CA GLN A 238 -3.83 -32.38 -29.84
C GLN A 238 -3.62 -33.86 -29.53
N GLN A 239 -2.43 -34.24 -29.06
CA GLN A 239 -2.15 -35.61 -28.63
C GLN A 239 -3.03 -35.99 -27.43
N GLY A 240 -3.12 -35.12 -26.42
CA GLY A 240 -3.92 -35.34 -25.22
C GLY A 240 -5.43 -35.36 -25.47
N ILE A 241 -5.93 -34.59 -26.45
CA ILE A 241 -7.33 -34.64 -26.89
C ILE A 241 -7.61 -35.99 -27.58
N LYS A 242 -6.71 -36.44 -28.46
CA LYS A 242 -6.85 -37.75 -29.15
C LYS A 242 -6.75 -38.93 -28.19
N SER A 243 -5.95 -38.84 -27.12
CA SER A 243 -5.87 -39.87 -26.08
C SER A 243 -7.00 -39.80 -25.06
N GLY A 244 -7.87 -38.79 -25.13
CA GLY A 244 -8.97 -38.55 -24.17
C GLY A 244 -8.49 -38.06 -22.79
N THR A 245 -7.24 -37.63 -22.67
CA THR A 245 -6.68 -37.05 -21.44
C THR A 245 -7.18 -35.62 -21.23
N TYR A 246 -7.29 -34.85 -22.32
CA TYR A 246 -7.88 -33.52 -22.31
C TYR A 246 -9.21 -33.51 -23.04
N LEU A 247 -10.14 -32.70 -22.54
CA LEU A 247 -11.45 -32.49 -23.15
C LEU A 247 -11.46 -31.12 -23.81
N GLN A 248 -11.90 -31.05 -25.06
CA GLN A 248 -12.05 -29.79 -25.77
C GLN A 248 -13.48 -29.26 -25.61
N GLY A 249 -13.62 -27.98 -25.32
CA GLY A 249 -14.94 -27.35 -25.19
C GLY A 249 -14.92 -25.84 -25.34
N THR A 250 -16.11 -25.25 -25.39
CA THR A 250 -16.30 -23.80 -25.41
C THR A 250 -16.35 -23.25 -23.98
N PHE A 251 -15.50 -22.28 -23.67
CA PHE A 251 -15.46 -21.61 -22.38
C PHE A 251 -16.52 -20.51 -22.28
N ARG A 252 -17.25 -20.48 -21.16
CA ARG A 252 -18.26 -19.47 -20.84
C ARG A 252 -18.02 -18.90 -19.46
N ALA A 253 -17.46 -17.70 -19.40
CA ALA A 253 -17.36 -16.94 -18.16
C ALA A 253 -18.76 -16.68 -17.55
N SER A 254 -18.87 -16.80 -16.23
CA SER A 254 -20.05 -16.38 -15.49
C SER A 254 -20.16 -14.86 -15.47
N ARG A 255 -21.41 -14.34 -15.52
CA ARG A 255 -21.68 -12.91 -15.35
C ARG A 255 -21.75 -12.48 -13.88
N GLU A 256 -21.95 -13.45 -12.99
CA GLU A 256 -22.17 -13.22 -11.56
C GLU A 256 -20.87 -13.34 -10.77
N ASN A 257 -19.90 -14.09 -11.29
CA ASN A 257 -18.65 -14.34 -10.59
C ASN A 257 -17.48 -14.45 -11.58
N TYR A 258 -16.55 -13.50 -11.52
CA TYR A 258 -15.35 -13.50 -12.39
C TYR A 258 -14.37 -14.64 -12.10
N LEU A 259 -14.51 -15.32 -10.94
CA LEU A 259 -13.74 -16.49 -10.58
C LEU A 259 -14.35 -17.80 -11.10
N GLU A 260 -15.52 -17.75 -11.75
CA GLU A 260 -16.23 -18.95 -12.20
C GLU A 260 -16.51 -18.92 -13.70
N ALA A 261 -16.37 -20.09 -14.32
CA ALA A 261 -16.76 -20.32 -15.69
C ALA A 261 -17.26 -21.74 -15.91
N THR A 262 -18.00 -21.95 -16.98
CA THR A 262 -18.40 -23.27 -17.43
C THR A 262 -17.81 -23.59 -18.79
N VAL A 263 -17.45 -24.85 -19.01
CA VAL A 263 -16.94 -25.35 -20.28
C VAL A 263 -17.90 -26.38 -20.83
N TRP A 264 -18.37 -26.13 -22.04
CA TRP A 264 -19.25 -27.03 -22.78
C TRP A 264 -18.39 -27.95 -23.65
N VAL A 265 -18.27 -29.21 -23.26
CA VAL A 265 -17.43 -30.18 -23.95
C VAL A 265 -18.08 -30.57 -25.29
N HIS A 266 -17.30 -30.51 -26.37
CA HIS A 266 -17.75 -30.97 -27.68
C HIS A 266 -17.66 -32.51 -27.75
N GLY A 267 -18.79 -33.20 -27.92
CA GLY A 267 -18.83 -34.66 -28.10
C GLY A 267 -20.20 -35.20 -28.54
N ASP A 268 -20.20 -36.36 -29.20
CA ASP A 268 -21.37 -37.03 -29.82
C ASP A 268 -22.30 -37.78 -28.83
N ALA A 269 -22.01 -37.77 -27.53
CA ALA A 269 -22.84 -38.45 -26.55
C ALA A 269 -23.97 -37.53 -26.08
N GLU A 270 -25.19 -38.08 -26.00
CA GLU A 270 -26.48 -37.43 -25.65
C GLU A 270 -26.54 -36.67 -24.29
N GLU A 271 -25.41 -36.50 -23.61
CA GLU A 271 -25.27 -35.74 -22.38
C GLU A 271 -24.32 -34.55 -22.62
N ASN A 272 -24.90 -33.35 -22.70
CA ASN A 272 -24.15 -32.09 -22.66
C ASN A 272 -23.38 -32.02 -21.32
N LYS A 273 -22.11 -32.45 -21.32
CA LYS A 273 -21.25 -32.39 -20.13
C LYS A 273 -20.73 -30.97 -19.96
N GLU A 274 -21.27 -30.30 -18.95
CA GLU A 274 -20.81 -29.00 -18.48
C GLU A 274 -19.79 -29.19 -17.35
N ILE A 275 -18.60 -28.62 -17.53
CA ILE A 275 -17.52 -28.65 -16.53
C ILE A 275 -17.41 -27.27 -15.91
N ILE A 276 -17.47 -27.19 -14.58
CA ILE A 276 -17.27 -25.94 -13.84
C ILE A 276 -15.77 -25.74 -13.59
N ILE A 277 -15.30 -24.53 -13.82
CA ILE A 277 -13.94 -24.08 -13.51
C ILE A 277 -14.05 -22.94 -12.49
N GLN A 278 -13.33 -23.07 -11.38
CA GLN A 278 -13.26 -22.05 -10.33
C GLN A 278 -11.82 -21.62 -10.06
N GLY A 279 -11.63 -20.32 -9.86
CA GLY A 279 -10.36 -19.69 -9.48
C GLY A 279 -9.51 -19.23 -10.68
N LEU A 280 -8.85 -18.08 -10.53
CA LEU A 280 -8.08 -17.43 -11.60
C LEU A 280 -7.01 -18.34 -12.22
N LYS A 281 -6.30 -19.11 -11.40
CA LYS A 281 -5.28 -20.06 -11.87
C LYS A 281 -5.84 -21.14 -12.80
N ASN A 282 -7.06 -21.59 -12.55
CA ASN A 282 -7.72 -22.63 -13.35
C ASN A 282 -8.40 -22.05 -14.60
N LEU A 283 -8.91 -20.81 -14.52
CA LEU A 283 -9.43 -20.07 -15.70
C LEU A 283 -8.33 -19.78 -16.71
N ASN A 284 -7.09 -19.62 -16.24
CA ASN A 284 -5.86 -19.50 -17.03
C ASN A 284 -5.98 -18.67 -18.32
N ARG A 285 -6.31 -17.39 -18.18
CA ARG A 285 -6.36 -16.40 -19.28
C ARG A 285 -7.39 -16.71 -20.39
N ALA A 286 -8.36 -17.60 -20.15
CA ALA A 286 -9.44 -17.87 -21.10
C ALA A 286 -10.45 -16.71 -21.16
N ILE A 287 -10.97 -16.45 -22.36
CA ILE A 287 -11.99 -15.42 -22.64
C ILE A 287 -13.31 -16.12 -23.00
N HIS A 288 -14.44 -15.44 -22.74
CA HIS A 288 -15.76 -15.94 -23.10
C HIS A 288 -15.83 -16.32 -24.60
N GLU A 289 -16.34 -17.52 -24.88
CA GLU A 289 -16.40 -18.18 -26.20
C GLU A 289 -15.08 -18.76 -26.74
N ASP A 290 -13.99 -18.74 -25.97
CA ASP A 290 -12.75 -19.42 -26.37
C ASP A 290 -12.92 -20.94 -26.45
N ILE A 291 -12.18 -21.56 -27.37
CA ILE A 291 -12.03 -23.01 -27.43
C ILE A 291 -10.86 -23.41 -26.53
N VAL A 292 -11.18 -24.10 -25.44
CA VAL A 292 -10.21 -24.49 -24.42
C VAL A 292 -10.05 -26.00 -24.34
N GLY A 293 -8.86 -26.45 -23.98
CA GLY A 293 -8.59 -27.83 -23.59
C GLY A 293 -8.52 -27.92 -22.07
N VAL A 294 -9.40 -28.71 -21.45
CA VAL A 294 -9.48 -28.86 -19.98
C VAL A 294 -8.99 -30.23 -19.53
N GLU A 295 -8.34 -30.24 -18.37
CA GLU A 295 -7.95 -31.45 -17.65
C GLU A 295 -8.85 -31.62 -16.43
N LEU A 296 -9.39 -32.82 -16.21
CA LEU A 296 -10.24 -33.08 -15.06
C LEU A 296 -9.41 -33.25 -13.80
N LEU A 297 -9.70 -32.44 -12.79
CA LEU A 297 -9.13 -32.60 -11.46
C LEU A 297 -9.65 -33.90 -10.80
N PRO A 298 -8.91 -34.47 -9.84
CA PRO A 298 -9.37 -35.63 -9.09
C PRO A 298 -10.67 -35.33 -8.32
N LYS A 299 -11.50 -36.34 -8.10
CA LYS A 299 -12.86 -36.21 -7.55
C LYS A 299 -12.93 -35.53 -6.17
N ASN A 300 -11.86 -35.57 -5.39
CA ASN A 300 -11.79 -34.91 -4.09
C ASN A 300 -11.68 -33.38 -4.18
N GLN A 301 -11.40 -32.83 -5.36
CA GLN A 301 -11.30 -31.40 -5.63
C GLN A 301 -12.48 -30.86 -6.44
N TRP A 302 -13.54 -31.66 -6.61
CA TRP A 302 -14.73 -31.23 -7.32
C TRP A 302 -15.54 -30.28 -6.44
N VAL A 303 -16.00 -29.19 -7.06
CA VAL A 303 -16.71 -28.11 -6.35
C VAL A 303 -18.08 -27.90 -6.97
N ALA A 304 -19.01 -27.39 -6.16
CA ALA A 304 -20.34 -26.97 -6.58
C ALA A 304 -20.35 -25.47 -6.92
N PRO A 305 -21.33 -24.99 -7.73
CA PRO A 305 -21.47 -23.56 -8.02
C PRO A 305 -21.54 -22.71 -6.75
N SER A 306 -20.84 -21.57 -6.74
CA SER A 306 -20.91 -20.61 -5.65
C SER A 306 -22.19 -19.77 -5.72
N SER A 307 -22.71 -19.35 -4.57
CA SER A 307 -23.81 -18.38 -4.46
C SER A 307 -23.33 -16.92 -4.30
N VAL A 308 -22.01 -16.69 -4.34
CA VAL A 308 -21.40 -15.39 -4.11
C VAL A 308 -21.27 -14.62 -5.42
N VAL A 309 -21.86 -13.43 -5.48
CA VAL A 309 -21.70 -12.49 -6.59
C VAL A 309 -20.43 -11.67 -6.36
N LEU A 310 -19.49 -11.74 -7.29
CA LEU A 310 -18.22 -11.03 -7.23
C LEU A 310 -18.05 -10.14 -8.46
N HIS A 311 -17.70 -8.87 -8.24
CA HIS A 311 -17.41 -7.91 -9.30
C HIS A 311 -15.90 -7.63 -9.33
N ASP A 312 -15.32 -7.60 -10.53
CA ASP A 312 -13.94 -7.14 -10.70
C ASP A 312 -13.95 -5.61 -10.78
N GLU A 313 -13.60 -4.95 -9.67
CA GLU A 313 -13.30 -3.52 -9.66
C GLU A 313 -11.91 -3.32 -10.27
N GLY A 314 -11.85 -3.38 -11.61
CA GLY A 314 -10.60 -3.28 -12.36
C GLY A 314 -9.72 -2.16 -11.83
N GLN A 315 -8.50 -2.50 -11.40
CA GLN A 315 -7.50 -1.51 -11.05
C GLN A 315 -7.11 -0.77 -12.35
N ASN A 316 -7.62 0.45 -12.54
CA ASN A 316 -7.25 1.30 -13.67
C ASN A 316 -5.77 1.70 -13.55
N GLU A 317 -4.87 0.84 -14.03
CA GLU A 317 -3.44 1.14 -14.16
C GLU A 317 -3.20 2.39 -15.05
N ASP A 318 -4.14 2.70 -15.96
CA ASP A 318 -4.12 3.85 -16.86
C ASP A 318 -4.19 5.22 -16.14
N ASP A 319 -4.82 5.30 -14.97
CA ASP A 319 -4.90 6.57 -14.22
C ASP A 319 -3.56 6.91 -13.54
N VAL A 320 -2.79 5.89 -13.16
CA VAL A 320 -1.45 6.05 -12.56
C VAL A 320 -0.45 6.58 -13.60
N GLU A 321 -0.48 6.04 -14.83
CA GLU A 321 0.42 6.48 -15.91
C GLU A 321 0.11 7.92 -16.39
N LYS A 322 -1.17 8.31 -16.47
CA LYS A 322 -1.57 9.68 -16.90
C LYS A 322 -1.23 10.76 -15.89
N GLU A 323 -1.29 10.47 -14.60
CA GLU A 323 -0.85 11.42 -13.56
C GLU A 323 0.68 11.57 -13.52
N GLU A 324 1.44 10.49 -13.75
CA GLU A 324 2.90 10.58 -13.86
C GLU A 324 3.37 11.44 -15.04
N GLU A 325 2.64 11.46 -16.17
CA GLU A 325 2.95 12.33 -17.30
C GLU A 325 2.63 13.80 -17.01
N ARG A 326 1.53 14.07 -16.30
CA ARG A 326 1.13 15.45 -15.96
C ARG A 326 2.11 16.14 -15.01
N GLU A 327 2.66 15.44 -14.02
CA GLU A 327 3.63 16.01 -13.08
C GLU A 327 5.06 16.08 -13.63
N ARG A 328 5.40 15.37 -14.72
CA ARG A 328 6.70 15.55 -15.41
C ARG A 328 6.74 16.81 -16.27
N ILE A 329 5.58 17.45 -16.50
CA ILE A 329 5.43 18.65 -17.33
C ILE A 329 5.41 19.93 -16.47
N VAL A 330 5.39 19.81 -15.12
CA VAL A 330 5.37 20.95 -14.19
C VAL A 330 6.73 21.13 -13.50
#